data_AF-A0A821MGI6-F1
#
_entry.id   AF-A0A821MGI6-F1
#
_cell.length_a   1.000
_cell.length_b   1.000
_cell.length_c   1.000
_cell.angle_alpha   90.00
_cell.angle_beta   90.00
_cell.angle_gamma   90.00
#
_symmetry.space_group_name_H-M   'P 1'
#
loop_
_entity.id
_entity.type
_entity.pdbx_description
1 polymer ?
#
loop_
_entity_poly.entity_id
_entity_poly.type
_entity_poly.pdbx_seq_one_letter_code
_entity_poly.pdbx_strand_id
1 'polypeptide(L)'
;TWSGMHDLINEFRKESLGLSPLHTRQAVRLMIDEHVPHTYCWSPSLVPKPADWPSHIDISGFFFLDLATNYKPPEDLVRFLESGNQPIYIGFGSITGHDPQRILQIVLKALEATGYRAILSGLATDTDKLPHNVYRIGNCPHDWLFKHVAAVCHHGGAGTTAAGLRAGKPTIIVPFFGDQFFWGSMISKSGAGPTPVPGKHLNINDLAEAFRIAHEPDKREAAHKLSVAFQHENGCEAAVRSFHANLPLSKMRSDLEPSYCAYFRLNDYNLQISIPVAQVLIAAGAIEEDQLKSYFTRDWSASMYDDRRHIPIHGFIKHGRKAFHSLFIDTPKGLRKAVGSKSLTTGTLDGTECIIKGVGKSLGHVYVGCLSFYGEITDALEGLPELYDPYSDSDKRERPRIEDFNSGAKAAELSIWHGFKDGVTGLVTKPQTGYKRHGFLGGAAGAAAAIPNIFIKPAVGTLASLTWLGRGVYAETKNLSRRKDDNSNNHLTVLHSPRYKRSSSESRIMDEDTSPENRALLESGLSIDICKKILNEFEQIKNQYNSKNSSSTNNNENSKRTKKTKSKKTLQRERSHSASPY
;
A
#
# COMPACT_ATOMS: atom_id res chain seq x y z
N THR A 1 -10.79 -4.91 1.02
CA THR A 1 -10.76 -3.48 1.41
C THR A 1 -9.93 -2.63 0.46
N TRP A 2 -8.66 -2.98 0.16
CA TRP A 2 -7.80 -2.19 -0.75
C TRP A 2 -8.45 -1.79 -2.07
N SER A 3 -9.04 -2.73 -2.82
CA SER A 3 -9.60 -2.44 -4.15
C SER A 3 -10.64 -1.32 -4.17
N GLY A 4 -11.39 -1.12 -3.08
CA GLY A 4 -12.41 -0.06 -2.98
C GLY A 4 -11.87 1.29 -2.49
N MET A 5 -10.65 1.34 -1.95
CA MET A 5 -10.05 2.56 -1.39
C MET A 5 -8.74 2.97 -2.06
N HIS A 6 -8.23 2.18 -3.00
CA HIS A 6 -6.89 2.37 -3.56
C HIS A 6 -6.71 3.74 -4.23
N ASP A 7 -7.74 4.27 -4.89
CA ASP A 7 -7.71 5.59 -5.53
C ASP A 7 -7.56 6.68 -4.46
N LEU A 8 -8.46 6.71 -3.47
CA LEU A 8 -8.43 7.67 -2.36
C LEU A 8 -7.10 7.63 -1.59
N ILE A 9 -6.61 6.42 -1.28
CA ILE A 9 -5.34 6.25 -0.55
C ILE A 9 -4.17 6.72 -1.41
N ASN A 10 -4.13 6.39 -2.71
CA ASN A 10 -3.03 6.78 -3.58
C ASN A 10 -3.05 8.26 -3.96
N GLU A 11 -4.22 8.88 -4.02
CA GLU A 11 -4.39 10.33 -4.16
C GLU A 11 -3.80 11.04 -2.93
N PHE A 12 -4.22 10.66 -1.72
CA PHE A 12 -3.65 11.20 -0.48
C PHE A 12 -2.12 11.04 -0.41
N ARG A 13 -1.61 9.85 -0.78
CA ARG A 13 -0.15 9.60 -0.82
C ARG A 13 0.59 10.54 -1.77
N LYS A 14 0.08 10.74 -2.98
CA LYS A 14 0.75 11.57 -3.99
C LYS A 14 0.62 13.06 -3.69
N GLU A 15 -0.60 13.50 -3.43
CA GLU A 15 -0.94 14.93 -3.39
C GLU A 15 -0.63 15.57 -2.04
N SER A 16 -0.81 14.83 -0.94
CA SER A 16 -0.56 15.35 0.40
C SER A 16 0.81 14.97 0.95
N LEU A 17 1.28 13.74 0.70
CA LEU A 17 2.51 13.22 1.32
C LEU A 17 3.72 13.21 0.38
N GLY A 18 3.54 13.46 -0.93
CA GLY A 18 4.62 13.37 -1.93
C GLY A 18 5.19 11.95 -2.11
N LEU A 19 4.43 10.92 -1.72
CA LEU A 19 4.84 9.53 -1.77
C LEU A 19 4.35 8.84 -3.06
N SER A 20 5.13 7.88 -3.54
CA SER A 20 4.73 7.01 -4.65
C SER A 20 3.44 6.24 -4.33
N PRO A 21 2.55 6.00 -5.32
CA PRO A 21 1.36 5.19 -5.11
C PRO A 21 1.73 3.75 -4.77
N LEU A 22 0.93 3.11 -3.91
CA LEU A 22 1.05 1.69 -3.66
C LEU A 22 0.34 0.89 -4.75
N HIS A 23 1.00 -0.17 -5.20
CA HIS A 23 0.35 -1.19 -6.02
C HIS A 23 -0.39 -2.21 -5.15
N THR A 24 -1.44 -2.83 -5.68
CA THR A 24 -2.28 -3.79 -4.95
C THR A 24 -1.51 -4.88 -4.21
N ARG A 25 -0.45 -5.45 -4.80
CA ARG A 25 0.36 -6.48 -4.14
C ARG A 25 1.15 -5.96 -2.94
N GLN A 26 1.65 -4.74 -3.03
CA GLN A 26 2.39 -4.10 -1.94
C GLN A 26 1.42 -3.71 -0.83
N ALA A 27 0.35 -3.02 -1.18
CA ALA A 27 -0.62 -2.52 -0.21
C ALA A 27 -1.25 -3.61 0.66
N VAL A 28 -1.55 -4.78 0.07
CA VAL A 28 -2.16 -5.91 0.81
C VAL A 28 -1.17 -6.57 1.77
N ARG A 29 0.13 -6.53 1.49
CA ARG A 29 1.17 -7.16 2.33
C ARG A 29 1.86 -6.21 3.29
N LEU A 30 1.80 -4.90 3.04
CA LEU A 30 2.55 -3.89 3.79
C LEU A 30 2.36 -4.04 5.29
N MET A 31 1.12 -4.19 5.75
CA MET A 31 0.82 -4.36 7.18
C MET A 31 1.44 -5.63 7.79
N ILE A 32 1.53 -6.70 6.99
CA ILE A 32 2.06 -8.00 7.41
C ILE A 32 3.58 -7.96 7.43
N ASP A 33 4.21 -7.56 6.32
CA ASP A 33 5.66 -7.57 6.19
C ASP A 33 6.31 -6.57 7.18
N GLU A 34 5.67 -5.42 7.44
CA GLU A 34 6.15 -4.40 8.37
C GLU A 34 5.78 -4.66 9.84
N HIS A 35 5.07 -5.77 10.11
CA HIS A 35 4.58 -6.15 11.44
C HIS A 35 3.86 -4.98 12.12
N VAL A 36 3.02 -4.28 11.36
CA VAL A 36 2.27 -3.15 11.90
C VAL A 36 1.28 -3.72 12.92
N PRO A 37 1.30 -3.25 14.18
CA PRO A 37 0.35 -3.73 15.18
C PRO A 37 -1.10 -3.45 14.79
N HIS A 38 -1.98 -4.44 14.97
CA HIS A 38 -3.39 -4.33 14.61
C HIS A 38 -4.29 -5.00 15.63
N THR A 39 -5.39 -4.35 15.97
CA THR A 39 -6.39 -4.91 16.87
C THR A 39 -7.71 -5.06 16.14
N TYR A 40 -8.21 -6.28 16.05
CA TYR A 40 -9.55 -6.57 15.55
C TYR A 40 -10.60 -6.32 16.63
N CYS A 41 -11.68 -5.68 16.24
CA CYS A 41 -12.71 -5.17 17.15
C CYS A 41 -13.96 -6.09 17.12
N TRP A 42 -13.75 -7.38 17.37
CA TRP A 42 -14.82 -8.37 17.50
C TRP A 42 -14.65 -9.18 18.79
N SER A 43 -15.73 -9.83 19.24
CA SER A 43 -15.70 -10.66 20.44
C SER A 43 -14.88 -11.95 20.25
N PRO A 44 -13.90 -12.24 21.13
CA PRO A 44 -13.21 -13.54 21.14
C PRO A 44 -14.13 -14.71 21.52
N SER A 45 -15.26 -14.48 22.21
CA SER A 45 -16.26 -15.50 22.49
C SER A 45 -17.08 -15.90 21.26
N LEU A 46 -17.18 -15.03 20.24
CA LEU A 46 -17.79 -15.38 18.96
C LEU A 46 -16.76 -15.95 17.97
N VAL A 47 -15.63 -15.26 17.80
CA VAL A 47 -14.53 -15.67 16.92
C VAL A 47 -13.22 -15.60 17.70
N PRO A 48 -12.67 -16.74 18.16
CA PRO A 48 -11.44 -16.75 18.94
C PRO A 48 -10.23 -16.33 18.08
N LYS A 49 -9.18 -15.85 18.75
CA LYS A 49 -7.88 -15.56 18.11
C LYS A 49 -7.29 -16.84 17.53
N PRO A 50 -6.99 -16.90 16.23
CA PRO A 50 -6.26 -18.02 15.66
C PRO A 50 -4.89 -18.19 16.34
N ALA A 51 -4.51 -19.43 16.63
CA ALA A 51 -3.28 -19.73 17.37
C ALA A 51 -1.98 -19.41 16.59
N ASP A 52 -2.09 -19.31 15.27
CA ASP A 52 -1.00 -18.97 14.35
C ASP A 52 -0.81 -17.45 14.18
N TRP A 53 -1.64 -16.62 14.82
CA TRP A 53 -1.48 -15.17 14.75
C TRP A 53 -0.33 -14.66 15.62
N PRO A 54 0.53 -13.78 15.08
CA PRO A 54 1.64 -13.20 15.84
C PRO A 54 1.16 -12.29 16.98
N SER A 55 2.05 -12.00 17.92
CA SER A 55 1.74 -11.22 19.14
C SER A 55 1.34 -9.77 18.89
N HIS A 56 1.68 -9.17 17.74
CA HIS A 56 1.32 -7.81 17.39
C HIS A 56 -0.11 -7.69 16.81
N ILE A 57 -0.81 -8.82 16.63
CA ILE A 57 -2.19 -8.84 16.15
C ILE A 57 -3.09 -9.31 17.29
N ASP A 58 -4.00 -8.46 17.73
CA ASP A 58 -4.91 -8.74 18.86
C ASP A 58 -6.38 -8.73 18.45
N ILE A 59 -7.21 -9.25 19.35
CA ILE A 59 -8.66 -9.17 19.29
C ILE A 59 -9.12 -8.57 20.62
N SER A 60 -9.91 -7.51 20.56
CA SER A 60 -10.25 -6.70 21.74
C SER A 60 -11.63 -6.98 22.31
N GLY A 61 -12.59 -7.41 21.49
CA GLY A 61 -14.01 -7.32 21.79
C GLY A 61 -14.71 -6.34 20.85
N PHE A 62 -16.04 -6.37 20.84
CA PHE A 62 -16.81 -5.37 20.11
C PHE A 62 -16.79 -4.00 20.82
N PHE A 63 -16.88 -2.92 20.04
CA PHE A 63 -17.05 -1.58 20.58
C PHE A 63 -18.53 -1.23 20.57
N PHE A 64 -19.04 -0.83 21.73
CA PHE A 64 -20.42 -0.44 21.90
C PHE A 64 -20.53 1.00 22.36
N LEU A 65 -21.53 1.69 21.84
CA LEU A 65 -21.91 3.02 22.27
C LEU A 65 -23.32 2.94 22.85
N ASP A 66 -23.49 3.39 24.09
CA ASP A 66 -24.77 3.37 24.78
C ASP A 66 -25.56 4.64 24.41
N LEU A 67 -26.34 4.53 23.34
CA LEU A 67 -27.12 5.60 22.72
C LEU A 67 -28.55 5.69 23.26
N ALA A 68 -29.02 4.65 23.95
CA ALA A 68 -30.37 4.57 24.48
C ALA A 68 -30.68 5.57 25.62
N THR A 69 -29.65 6.06 26.33
CA THR A 69 -29.81 6.80 27.61
C THR A 69 -30.76 7.99 27.54
N ASN A 70 -30.82 8.68 26.40
CA ASN A 70 -31.68 9.86 26.19
C ASN A 70 -32.71 9.66 25.06
N TYR A 71 -32.89 8.42 24.59
CA TYR A 71 -33.82 8.15 23.49
C TYR A 71 -35.27 8.08 24.00
N LYS A 72 -36.16 8.81 23.34
CA LYS A 72 -37.61 8.73 23.55
C LYS A 72 -38.25 8.10 22.33
N PRO A 73 -38.85 6.89 22.44
CA PRO A 73 -39.48 6.26 21.31
C PRO A 73 -40.74 7.03 20.89
N PRO A 74 -41.04 7.10 19.57
CA PRO A 74 -42.32 7.58 19.08
C PRO A 74 -43.49 6.77 19.65
N GLU A 75 -44.62 7.43 19.91
CA GLU A 75 -45.78 6.81 20.57
C GLU A 75 -46.41 5.70 19.71
N ASP A 76 -46.40 5.85 18.38
CA ASP A 76 -46.86 4.85 17.43
C ASP A 76 -45.97 3.59 17.42
N LEU A 77 -44.65 3.73 17.60
CA LEU A 77 -43.76 2.59 17.81
C LEU A 77 -44.10 1.85 19.10
N VAL A 78 -44.32 2.58 20.20
CA VAL A 78 -44.71 1.98 21.50
C VAL A 78 -46.02 1.21 21.35
N ARG A 79 -47.05 1.82 20.76
CA ARG A 79 -48.34 1.15 20.50
C ARG A 79 -48.18 -0.12 19.66
N PHE A 80 -47.32 -0.09 18.62
CA PHE A 80 -47.06 -1.28 17.81
C PHE A 80 -46.39 -2.41 18.61
N LEU A 81 -45.39 -2.07 19.42
CA LEU A 81 -44.70 -3.02 20.29
C LEU A 81 -45.65 -3.65 21.33
N GLU A 82 -46.57 -2.87 21.90
CA GLU A 82 -47.52 -3.32 22.92
C GLU A 82 -48.69 -4.13 22.35
N SER A 83 -49.00 -4.02 21.05
CA SER A 83 -50.12 -4.72 20.41
C SER A 83 -49.98 -6.25 20.29
N GLY A 84 -48.97 -6.85 20.93
CA GLY A 84 -48.81 -8.31 21.12
C GLY A 84 -47.35 -8.79 21.15
N ASN A 85 -47.09 -10.06 20.78
CA ASN A 85 -45.78 -10.69 20.62
C ASN A 85 -44.66 -9.84 19.96
N GLN A 86 -43.45 -9.91 20.52
CA GLN A 86 -42.28 -9.18 20.02
C GLN A 86 -42.04 -9.39 18.50
N PRO A 87 -41.84 -8.32 17.72
CA PRO A 87 -41.59 -8.41 16.28
C PRO A 87 -40.16 -8.85 15.95
N ILE A 88 -39.91 -9.17 14.68
CA ILE A 88 -38.56 -9.33 14.10
C ILE A 88 -38.07 -7.97 13.62
N TYR A 89 -36.88 -7.54 14.01
CA TYR A 89 -36.24 -6.40 13.34
C TYR A 89 -35.72 -6.83 11.96
N ILE A 90 -35.98 -6.06 10.91
CA ILE A 90 -35.49 -6.31 9.56
C ILE A 90 -34.82 -5.03 9.02
N GLY A 91 -33.51 -5.07 8.82
CA GLY A 91 -32.75 -3.93 8.32
C GLY A 91 -31.54 -4.33 7.48
N PHE A 92 -31.61 -4.10 6.16
CA PHE A 92 -30.52 -4.45 5.26
C PHE A 92 -29.56 -3.28 4.96
N GLY A 93 -29.81 -2.10 5.52
CA GLY A 93 -29.04 -0.89 5.22
C GLY A 93 -29.16 -0.50 3.74
N SER A 94 -28.19 0.27 3.24
CA SER A 94 -28.12 0.62 1.82
C SER A 94 -27.58 -0.58 1.01
N ILE A 95 -28.48 -1.30 0.34
CA ILE A 95 -28.10 -2.41 -0.55
C ILE A 95 -27.76 -1.86 -1.93
N THR A 96 -26.50 -1.99 -2.37
CA THR A 96 -26.08 -1.63 -3.73
C THR A 96 -26.15 -2.83 -4.67
N GLY A 97 -26.68 -2.65 -5.87
CA GLY A 97 -26.68 -3.68 -6.92
C GLY A 97 -27.80 -4.72 -6.82
N HIS A 98 -28.79 -4.51 -5.94
CA HIS A 98 -30.00 -5.34 -5.85
C HIS A 98 -31.24 -4.45 -5.89
N ASP A 99 -32.37 -5.01 -6.34
CA ASP A 99 -33.67 -4.34 -6.39
C ASP A 99 -34.32 -4.30 -4.99
N PRO A 100 -34.41 -3.12 -4.35
CA PRO A 100 -34.99 -2.99 -3.01
C PRO A 100 -36.48 -3.34 -2.96
N GLN A 101 -37.22 -3.08 -4.05
CA GLN A 101 -38.65 -3.41 -4.12
C GLN A 101 -38.83 -4.93 -4.15
N ARG A 102 -38.06 -5.65 -4.97
CA ARG A 102 -38.09 -7.11 -5.00
C ARG A 102 -37.79 -7.71 -3.63
N ILE A 103 -36.78 -7.20 -2.93
CA ILE A 103 -36.41 -7.69 -1.60
C ILE A 103 -37.54 -7.43 -0.60
N LEU A 104 -38.12 -6.22 -0.60
CA LEU A 104 -39.27 -5.90 0.25
C LEU A 104 -40.44 -6.86 -0.01
N GLN A 105 -40.77 -7.15 -1.27
CA GLN A 105 -41.84 -8.08 -1.62
C GLN A 105 -41.59 -9.49 -1.08
N ILE A 106 -40.35 -9.97 -1.14
CA ILE A 106 -39.98 -11.28 -0.55
C ILE A 106 -40.15 -11.24 0.97
N VAL A 107 -39.69 -10.18 1.63
CA VAL A 107 -39.84 -10.00 3.09
C VAL A 107 -41.30 -10.01 3.50
N LEU A 108 -42.15 -9.20 2.84
CA LEU A 108 -43.57 -9.11 3.16
C LEU A 108 -44.28 -10.45 2.99
N LYS A 109 -44.01 -11.18 1.90
CA LYS A 109 -44.58 -12.53 1.66
C LYS A 109 -44.08 -13.57 2.66
N ALA A 110 -42.82 -13.49 3.09
CA ALA A 110 -42.29 -14.39 4.12
C ALA A 110 -42.92 -14.12 5.49
N LEU A 111 -43.19 -12.85 5.82
CA LEU A 111 -43.90 -12.47 7.04
C LEU A 111 -45.36 -12.92 7.00
N GLU A 112 -46.03 -12.76 5.86
CA GLU A 112 -47.39 -13.28 5.63
C GLU A 112 -47.45 -14.81 5.82
N ALA A 113 -46.49 -15.55 5.24
CA ALA A 113 -46.43 -17.01 5.34
C ALA A 113 -46.08 -17.54 6.74
N THR A 114 -45.54 -16.70 7.62
CA THR A 114 -45.14 -17.09 8.98
C THR A 114 -46.03 -16.51 10.07
N GLY A 115 -46.78 -15.45 9.78
CA GLY A 115 -47.59 -14.72 10.75
C GLY A 115 -46.78 -13.85 11.71
N TYR A 116 -45.46 -13.77 11.55
CA TYR A 116 -44.62 -12.92 12.40
C TYR A 116 -44.85 -11.43 12.12
N ARG A 117 -44.68 -10.62 13.17
CA ARG A 117 -44.62 -9.18 13.03
C ARG A 117 -43.22 -8.71 12.76
N ALA A 118 -43.06 -7.55 12.12
CA ALA A 118 -41.75 -6.99 11.83
C ALA A 118 -41.65 -5.48 12.06
N ILE A 119 -40.44 -5.05 12.41
CA ILE A 119 -40.00 -3.66 12.35
C ILE A 119 -39.02 -3.52 11.18
N LEU A 120 -39.33 -2.68 10.21
CA LEU A 120 -38.58 -2.52 8.96
C LEU A 120 -37.76 -1.22 8.96
N SER A 121 -36.44 -1.34 8.71
CA SER A 121 -35.49 -0.22 8.64
C SER A 121 -34.77 -0.16 7.29
N GLY A 122 -34.73 1.01 6.65
CA GLY A 122 -33.82 1.32 5.53
C GLY A 122 -34.19 0.77 4.14
N LEU A 123 -35.25 -0.04 4.01
CA LEU A 123 -35.80 -0.44 2.70
C LEU A 123 -36.76 0.64 2.18
N ALA A 124 -36.20 1.65 1.50
CA ALA A 124 -36.98 2.72 0.88
C ALA A 124 -37.69 2.22 -0.39
N THR A 125 -39.02 2.30 -0.41
CA THR A 125 -39.86 1.99 -1.57
C THR A 125 -41.06 2.94 -1.60
N ASP A 126 -41.63 3.17 -2.78
CA ASP A 126 -42.84 3.99 -3.01
C ASP A 126 -44.13 3.34 -2.46
N THR A 127 -44.00 2.33 -1.60
CA THR A 127 -45.12 1.59 -1.03
C THR A 127 -45.55 2.28 0.27
N ASP A 128 -46.49 3.22 0.16
CA ASP A 128 -47.01 3.95 1.32
C ASP A 128 -47.83 3.07 2.29
N LYS A 129 -48.29 1.91 1.82
CA LYS A 129 -49.11 0.97 2.61
C LYS A 129 -48.34 -0.30 2.93
N LEU A 130 -47.95 -0.45 4.18
CA LEU A 130 -47.44 -1.69 4.74
C LEU A 130 -48.58 -2.50 5.41
N PRO A 131 -48.46 -3.83 5.46
CA PRO A 131 -49.38 -4.66 6.25
C PRO A 131 -49.42 -4.25 7.73
N HIS A 132 -50.54 -4.49 8.41
CA HIS A 132 -50.74 -4.10 9.82
C HIS A 132 -49.74 -4.76 10.79
N ASN A 133 -49.16 -5.90 10.44
CA ASN A 133 -48.13 -6.60 11.20
C ASN A 133 -46.71 -6.07 10.96
N VAL A 134 -46.54 -5.01 10.15
CA VAL A 134 -45.24 -4.42 9.79
C VAL A 134 -45.21 -2.93 10.13
N TYR A 135 -44.24 -2.54 10.96
CA TYR A 135 -44.00 -1.15 11.32
C TYR A 135 -42.71 -0.63 10.67
N ARG A 136 -42.77 0.52 9.99
CA ARG A 136 -41.60 1.17 9.40
C ARG A 136 -40.95 2.10 10.42
N ILE A 137 -39.72 1.79 10.83
CA ILE A 137 -38.99 2.59 11.82
C ILE A 137 -38.13 3.65 11.13
N GLY A 138 -38.06 4.83 11.75
CA GLY A 138 -37.07 5.84 11.45
C GLY A 138 -35.74 5.57 12.17
N ASN A 139 -35.04 6.64 12.55
CA ASN A 139 -33.82 6.50 13.35
C ASN A 139 -34.17 6.04 14.77
N CYS A 140 -33.65 4.88 15.17
CA CYS A 140 -33.83 4.32 16.51
C CYS A 140 -32.53 3.60 16.95
N PRO A 141 -31.98 3.91 18.14
CA PRO A 141 -30.80 3.24 18.66
C PRO A 141 -31.02 1.72 18.80
N HIS A 142 -30.10 0.91 18.25
CA HIS A 142 -30.23 -0.55 18.30
C HIS A 142 -30.14 -1.10 19.74
N ASP A 143 -29.37 -0.47 20.62
CA ASP A 143 -29.24 -0.83 22.04
C ASP A 143 -30.53 -0.60 22.84
N TRP A 144 -31.44 0.25 22.34
CA TRP A 144 -32.81 0.33 22.81
C TRP A 144 -33.71 -0.67 22.07
N LEU A 145 -33.78 -0.56 20.74
CA LEU A 145 -34.74 -1.29 19.91
C LEU A 145 -34.63 -2.80 20.06
N PHE A 146 -33.40 -3.33 20.07
CA PHE A 146 -33.20 -4.78 20.06
C PHE A 146 -33.59 -5.44 21.38
N LYS A 147 -33.85 -4.68 22.45
CA LYS A 147 -34.45 -5.23 23.69
C LYS A 147 -35.91 -5.63 23.48
N HIS A 148 -36.60 -5.02 22.51
CA HIS A 148 -38.03 -5.16 22.26
C HIS A 148 -38.39 -6.10 21.09
N VAL A 149 -37.40 -6.76 20.49
CA VAL A 149 -37.60 -7.66 19.34
C VAL A 149 -37.31 -9.12 19.72
N ALA A 150 -37.90 -10.05 18.97
CA ALA A 150 -37.69 -11.49 19.14
C ALA A 150 -36.42 -11.98 18.44
N ALA A 151 -36.12 -11.40 17.28
CA ALA A 151 -34.95 -11.74 16.45
C ALA A 151 -34.51 -10.53 15.61
N VAL A 152 -33.29 -10.57 15.08
CA VAL A 152 -32.69 -9.52 14.26
C VAL A 152 -32.33 -10.10 12.88
N CYS A 153 -32.99 -9.65 11.83
CA CYS A 153 -32.68 -9.98 10.44
C CYS A 153 -31.99 -8.81 9.76
N HIS A 154 -30.78 -9.02 9.25
CA HIS A 154 -30.03 -7.96 8.60
C HIS A 154 -29.01 -8.50 7.60
N HIS A 155 -28.29 -7.59 6.96
CA HIS A 155 -27.37 -7.92 5.88
C HIS A 155 -26.05 -8.55 6.33
N GLY A 156 -25.78 -8.71 7.63
CA GLY A 156 -24.49 -9.20 8.14
C GLY A 156 -23.40 -8.16 8.37
N GLY A 157 -23.73 -6.86 8.42
CA GLY A 157 -22.75 -5.84 8.84
C GLY A 157 -22.29 -6.05 10.29
N ALA A 158 -20.98 -5.95 10.54
CA ALA A 158 -20.35 -6.25 11.84
C ALA A 158 -21.02 -5.55 13.04
N GLY A 159 -21.34 -4.26 12.91
CA GLY A 159 -21.97 -3.48 13.98
C GLY A 159 -23.38 -3.96 14.34
N THR A 160 -24.22 -4.28 13.35
CA THR A 160 -25.58 -4.80 13.59
C THR A 160 -25.53 -6.23 14.13
N THR A 161 -24.60 -7.06 13.64
CA THR A 161 -24.32 -8.40 14.20
C THR A 161 -24.00 -8.29 15.68
N ALA A 162 -23.04 -7.43 16.04
CA ALA A 162 -22.62 -7.21 17.41
C ALA A 162 -23.78 -6.71 18.28
N ALA A 163 -24.58 -5.76 17.80
CA ALA A 163 -25.73 -5.23 18.53
C ALA A 163 -26.82 -6.29 18.78
N GLY A 164 -27.15 -7.13 17.78
CA GLY A 164 -28.14 -8.20 17.91
C GLY A 164 -27.72 -9.25 18.93
N LEU A 165 -26.45 -9.70 18.84
CA LEU A 165 -25.88 -10.66 19.78
C LEU A 165 -25.71 -10.06 21.20
N ARG A 166 -25.32 -8.78 21.33
CA ARG A 166 -25.28 -8.09 22.64
C ARG A 166 -26.65 -8.07 23.30
N ALA A 167 -27.72 -7.88 22.52
CA ALA A 167 -29.10 -7.93 23.00
C ALA A 167 -29.63 -9.36 23.25
N GLY A 168 -28.81 -10.40 23.03
CA GLY A 168 -29.18 -11.79 23.20
C GLY A 168 -30.23 -12.27 22.19
N LYS A 169 -30.27 -11.67 21.01
CA LYS A 169 -31.29 -11.97 19.99
C LYS A 169 -30.75 -12.91 18.92
N PRO A 170 -31.48 -13.97 18.57
CA PRO A 170 -31.19 -14.76 17.39
C PRO A 170 -31.05 -13.87 16.16
N THR A 171 -29.98 -14.09 15.40
CA THR A 171 -29.57 -13.17 14.32
C THR A 171 -29.59 -13.88 12.97
N ILE A 172 -30.43 -13.39 12.05
CA ILE A 172 -30.61 -13.91 10.70
C ILE A 172 -29.81 -13.05 9.74
N ILE A 173 -28.92 -13.67 8.96
CA ILE A 173 -28.06 -12.95 8.01
C ILE A 173 -28.48 -13.20 6.58
N VAL A 174 -28.72 -12.11 5.86
CA VAL A 174 -28.95 -12.07 4.40
C VAL A 174 -27.75 -11.36 3.75
N PRO A 175 -26.65 -12.07 3.46
CA PRO A 175 -25.43 -11.42 2.98
C PRO A 175 -25.52 -11.06 1.50
N PHE A 176 -25.00 -9.88 1.15
CA PHE A 176 -24.91 -9.37 -0.22
C PHE A 176 -23.46 -9.29 -0.71
N PHE A 177 -22.51 -8.84 0.12
CA PHE A 177 -21.10 -8.67 -0.27
C PHE A 177 -20.13 -8.71 0.93
N GLY A 178 -18.84 -8.86 0.65
CA GLY A 178 -17.77 -8.61 1.62
C GLY A 178 -17.80 -9.54 2.83
N ASP A 179 -17.59 -8.96 4.01
CA ASP A 179 -17.51 -9.65 5.31
C ASP A 179 -18.86 -10.19 5.81
N GLN A 180 -19.97 -9.78 5.19
CA GLN A 180 -21.32 -10.22 5.55
C GLN A 180 -21.47 -11.75 5.51
N PHE A 181 -20.86 -12.41 4.52
CA PHE A 181 -20.85 -13.87 4.40
C PHE A 181 -20.10 -14.52 5.56
N PHE A 182 -18.99 -13.92 5.99
CA PHE A 182 -18.21 -14.39 7.12
C PHE A 182 -19.04 -14.31 8.41
N TRP A 183 -19.66 -13.16 8.70
CA TRP A 183 -20.51 -12.99 9.88
C TRP A 183 -21.69 -13.95 9.90
N GLY A 184 -22.36 -14.15 8.76
CA GLY A 184 -23.41 -15.15 8.63
C GLY A 184 -22.92 -16.56 8.99
N SER A 185 -21.75 -16.96 8.49
CA SER A 185 -21.18 -18.26 8.83
C SER A 185 -20.84 -18.38 10.32
N MET A 186 -20.29 -17.32 10.94
CA MET A 186 -19.92 -17.34 12.36
C MET A 186 -21.15 -17.44 13.27
N ILE A 187 -22.21 -16.68 12.97
CA ILE A 187 -23.46 -16.74 13.75
C ILE A 187 -24.10 -18.12 13.63
N SER A 188 -24.21 -18.67 12.42
CA SER A 188 -24.76 -20.01 12.22
C SER A 188 -23.95 -21.09 12.96
N LYS A 189 -22.61 -21.04 12.88
CA LYS A 189 -21.73 -21.96 13.61
C LYS A 189 -21.83 -21.84 15.12
N SER A 190 -22.08 -20.64 15.64
CA SER A 190 -22.30 -20.41 17.08
C SER A 190 -23.66 -20.91 17.57
N GLY A 191 -24.57 -21.27 16.66
CA GLY A 191 -25.94 -21.65 16.98
C GLY A 191 -26.87 -20.47 17.28
N ALA A 192 -26.37 -19.23 17.30
CA ALA A 192 -27.17 -18.03 17.59
C ALA A 192 -28.02 -17.52 16.40
N GLY A 193 -28.14 -18.30 15.33
CA GLY A 193 -28.96 -17.96 14.18
C GLY A 193 -29.04 -19.11 13.16
N PRO A 194 -29.94 -19.00 12.18
CA PRO A 194 -30.06 -19.98 11.10
C PRO A 194 -28.85 -19.93 10.15
N THR A 195 -28.79 -20.90 9.24
CA THR A 195 -27.92 -20.83 8.07
C THR A 195 -28.19 -19.53 7.29
N PRO A 196 -27.16 -18.77 6.87
CA PRO A 196 -27.37 -17.52 6.12
C PRO A 196 -28.14 -17.75 4.83
N VAL A 197 -28.94 -16.76 4.43
CA VAL A 197 -29.73 -16.78 3.19
C VAL A 197 -29.12 -15.77 2.21
N PRO A 198 -28.21 -16.18 1.29
CA PRO A 198 -27.53 -15.23 0.41
C PRO A 198 -28.51 -14.39 -0.40
N GLY A 199 -28.30 -13.07 -0.43
CA GLY A 199 -29.18 -12.12 -1.14
C GLY A 199 -29.40 -12.46 -2.62
N LYS A 200 -28.41 -13.10 -3.26
CA LYS A 200 -28.48 -13.59 -4.64
C LYS A 200 -29.53 -14.70 -4.84
N HIS A 201 -29.75 -15.53 -3.82
CA HIS A 201 -30.67 -16.67 -3.84
C HIS A 201 -31.89 -16.47 -2.94
N LEU A 202 -32.04 -15.25 -2.40
CA LEU A 202 -33.12 -14.90 -1.49
C LEU A 202 -34.48 -15.18 -2.14
N ASN A 203 -35.27 -16.00 -1.46
CA ASN A 203 -36.63 -16.33 -1.82
C ASN A 203 -37.50 -16.42 -0.56
N ILE A 204 -38.81 -16.54 -0.79
CA ILE A 204 -39.83 -16.47 0.26
C ILE A 204 -39.69 -17.65 1.23
N ASN A 205 -39.46 -18.86 0.73
CA ASN A 205 -39.42 -20.07 1.53
C ASN A 205 -38.21 -20.08 2.46
N ASP A 206 -37.03 -19.77 1.92
CA ASP A 206 -35.79 -19.76 2.70
C ASP A 206 -35.83 -18.69 3.79
N LEU A 207 -36.40 -17.51 3.50
CA LEU A 207 -36.52 -16.44 4.48
C LEU A 207 -37.58 -16.75 5.55
N ALA A 208 -38.73 -17.30 5.15
CA ALA A 208 -39.77 -17.75 6.08
C ALA A 208 -39.24 -18.83 7.02
N GLU A 209 -38.45 -19.76 6.49
CA GLU A 209 -37.84 -20.82 7.29
C GLU A 209 -36.78 -20.27 8.24
N ALA A 210 -35.94 -19.34 7.78
CA ALA A 210 -35.00 -18.65 8.66
C ALA A 210 -35.71 -17.92 9.81
N PHE A 211 -36.89 -17.32 9.57
CA PHE A 211 -37.70 -16.74 10.64
C PHE A 211 -38.18 -17.78 11.65
N ARG A 212 -38.63 -18.96 11.21
CA ARG A 212 -39.06 -20.04 12.12
C ARG A 212 -37.89 -20.55 12.96
N ILE A 213 -36.77 -20.89 12.31
CA ILE A 213 -35.57 -21.40 12.98
C ILE A 213 -35.07 -20.39 14.02
N ALA A 214 -35.05 -19.10 13.70
CA ALA A 214 -34.61 -18.08 14.65
C ALA A 214 -35.47 -18.00 15.93
N HIS A 215 -36.72 -18.46 15.90
CA HIS A 215 -37.60 -18.50 17.06
C HIS A 215 -37.49 -19.81 17.87
N GLU A 216 -36.69 -20.77 17.41
CA GLU A 216 -36.45 -22.00 18.15
C GLU A 216 -35.77 -21.71 19.51
N PRO A 217 -36.09 -22.47 20.57
CA PRO A 217 -35.53 -22.24 21.90
C PRO A 217 -34.00 -22.33 21.96
N ASP A 218 -33.40 -23.22 21.17
CA ASP A 218 -31.94 -23.41 21.12
C ASP A 218 -31.22 -22.18 20.55
N LYS A 219 -31.78 -21.52 19.52
CA LYS A 219 -31.19 -20.28 18.96
C LYS A 219 -31.23 -19.14 19.98
N ARG A 220 -32.34 -19.01 20.70
CA ARG A 220 -32.49 -18.02 21.77
C ARG A 220 -31.49 -18.26 22.90
N GLU A 221 -31.33 -19.51 23.31
CA GLU A 221 -30.36 -19.88 24.35
C GLU A 221 -28.91 -19.62 23.91
N ALA A 222 -28.56 -19.98 22.67
CA ALA A 222 -27.23 -19.71 22.12
C ALA A 222 -26.93 -18.21 22.01
N ALA A 223 -27.89 -17.41 21.53
CA ALA A 223 -27.75 -15.95 21.48
C ALA A 223 -27.63 -15.34 22.88
N HIS A 224 -28.41 -15.83 23.86
CA HIS A 224 -28.32 -15.40 25.25
C HIS A 224 -26.95 -15.71 25.86
N LYS A 225 -26.39 -16.91 25.64
CA LYS A 225 -25.04 -17.28 26.11
C LYS A 225 -23.97 -16.32 25.58
N LEU A 226 -24.04 -15.96 24.29
CA LEU A 226 -23.12 -14.96 23.71
C LEU A 226 -23.31 -13.58 24.33
N SER A 227 -24.55 -13.15 24.56
CA SER A 227 -24.83 -11.88 25.25
C SER A 227 -24.19 -11.84 26.64
N VAL A 228 -24.33 -12.91 27.42
CA VAL A 228 -23.71 -13.02 28.74
C VAL A 228 -22.18 -12.97 28.62
N ALA A 229 -21.59 -13.66 27.65
CA ALA A 229 -20.14 -13.59 27.43
C ALA A 229 -19.68 -12.16 27.11
N PHE A 230 -20.40 -11.45 26.23
CA PHE A 230 -20.07 -10.09 25.82
C PHE A 230 -20.16 -9.08 26.98
N GLN A 231 -21.00 -9.32 28.00
CA GLN A 231 -21.08 -8.47 29.18
C GLN A 231 -19.80 -8.51 30.04
N HIS A 232 -19.00 -9.57 29.91
CA HIS A 232 -17.71 -9.71 30.59
C HIS A 232 -16.54 -9.17 29.74
N GLU A 233 -16.81 -8.66 28.54
CA GLU A 233 -15.82 -8.07 27.65
C GLU A 233 -15.87 -6.54 27.72
N ASN A 234 -14.70 -5.90 27.81
CA ASN A 234 -14.56 -4.46 27.61
C ASN A 234 -13.69 -4.20 26.38
N GLY A 235 -14.33 -4.19 25.20
CA GLY A 235 -13.65 -4.03 23.91
C GLY A 235 -12.80 -2.77 23.83
N CYS A 236 -13.35 -1.63 24.24
CA CYS A 236 -12.65 -0.35 24.20
C CYS A 236 -11.40 -0.35 25.09
N GLU A 237 -11.52 -0.82 26.34
CA GLU A 237 -10.38 -0.89 27.26
C GLU A 237 -9.31 -1.88 26.77
N ALA A 238 -9.73 -3.05 26.28
CA ALA A 238 -8.82 -4.04 25.72
C ALA A 238 -8.08 -3.51 24.48
N ALA A 239 -8.75 -2.74 23.63
CA ALA A 239 -8.13 -2.10 22.47
C ALA A 239 -7.13 -1.03 22.87
N VAL A 240 -7.45 -0.17 23.86
CA VAL A 240 -6.52 0.81 24.42
C VAL A 240 -5.29 0.12 25.01
N ARG A 241 -5.49 -0.98 25.74
CA ARG A 241 -4.41 -1.79 26.31
C ARG A 241 -3.53 -2.39 25.22
N SER A 242 -4.12 -2.99 24.18
CA SER A 242 -3.41 -3.54 23.03
C SER A 242 -2.61 -2.46 22.29
N PHE A 243 -3.20 -1.27 22.09
CA PHE A 243 -2.51 -0.13 21.50
C PHE A 243 -1.27 0.28 22.32
N HIS A 244 -1.43 0.50 23.64
CA HIS A 244 -0.30 0.88 24.49
C HIS A 244 0.77 -0.21 24.63
N ALA A 245 0.39 -1.49 24.64
CA ALA A 245 1.33 -2.61 24.69
C ALA A 245 2.25 -2.67 23.45
N ASN A 246 1.78 -2.17 22.32
CA ASN A 246 2.52 -2.15 21.06
C ASN A 246 3.30 -0.85 20.81
N LEU A 247 3.19 0.15 21.69
CA LEU A 247 4.00 1.37 21.61
C LEU A 247 5.36 1.17 22.30
N PRO A 248 6.49 1.47 21.63
CA PRO A 248 7.80 1.45 22.26
C PRO A 248 7.98 2.71 23.14
N LEU A 249 7.20 2.83 24.22
CA LEU A 249 7.13 4.05 25.05
C LEU A 249 8.50 4.50 25.56
N SER A 250 9.39 3.58 25.91
CA SER A 250 10.77 3.88 26.34
C SER A 250 11.61 4.53 25.25
N LYS A 251 11.30 4.29 23.98
CA LYS A 251 11.96 4.93 22.83
C LYS A 251 11.23 6.18 22.37
N MET A 252 9.96 6.35 22.73
CA MET A 252 9.15 7.50 22.30
C MET A 252 9.26 8.70 23.24
N ARG A 253 9.51 8.48 24.53
CA ARG A 253 9.46 9.53 25.57
C ARG A 253 10.81 10.19 25.78
N SER A 254 10.80 11.46 26.17
CA SER A 254 11.99 12.20 26.59
C SER A 254 12.52 11.65 27.91
N ASP A 255 13.84 11.46 28.02
CA ASP A 255 14.49 10.89 29.20
C ASP A 255 14.38 11.81 30.42
N LEU A 256 14.48 13.13 30.21
CA LEU A 256 14.46 14.14 31.29
C LEU A 256 13.04 14.62 31.67
N GLU A 257 12.06 14.41 30.79
CA GLU A 257 10.65 14.70 31.09
C GLU A 257 9.73 13.78 30.27
N PRO A 258 9.38 12.58 30.80
CA PRO A 258 8.69 11.53 30.06
C PRO A 258 7.29 11.86 29.55
N SER A 259 6.71 12.99 29.99
CA SER A 259 5.41 13.48 29.51
C SER A 259 5.44 13.95 28.05
N TYR A 260 6.63 14.23 27.49
CA TYR A 260 6.81 14.68 26.12
C TYR A 260 7.47 13.61 25.23
N CYS A 261 7.12 13.63 23.94
CA CYS A 261 7.78 12.79 22.94
C CYS A 261 9.21 13.27 22.67
N ALA A 262 10.16 12.33 22.62
CA ALA A 262 11.52 12.59 22.21
C ALA A 262 11.56 12.98 20.72
N TYR A 263 12.41 13.95 20.40
CA TYR A 263 12.61 14.47 19.05
C TYR A 263 14.11 14.65 18.72
N PHE A 264 14.94 14.89 19.73
CA PHE A 264 16.38 15.03 19.59
C PHE A 264 17.15 13.96 20.36
N ARG A 265 18.36 13.65 19.89
CA ARG A 265 19.36 12.79 20.52
C ARG A 265 20.57 13.64 20.89
N LEU A 266 20.95 13.61 22.16
CA LEU A 266 22.24 14.08 22.64
C LEU A 266 23.19 12.90 22.75
N ASN A 267 24.04 12.69 21.74
CA ASN A 267 24.85 11.47 21.63
C ASN A 267 25.88 11.34 22.76
N ASP A 268 26.51 12.45 23.14
CA ASP A 268 27.56 12.44 24.17
C ASP A 268 27.02 11.96 25.51
N TYR A 269 25.78 12.34 25.83
CA TYR A 269 25.11 11.97 27.08
C TYR A 269 24.22 10.71 26.94
N ASN A 270 24.11 10.17 25.73
CA ASN A 270 23.22 9.06 25.39
C ASN A 270 21.75 9.32 25.78
N LEU A 271 21.28 10.57 25.62
CA LEU A 271 19.92 10.98 25.96
C LEU A 271 19.06 11.18 24.71
N GLN A 272 17.78 10.85 24.81
CA GLN A 272 16.73 11.30 23.89
C GLN A 272 15.84 12.32 24.61
N ILE A 273 15.67 13.50 24.02
CA ILE A 273 14.98 14.62 24.65
C ILE A 273 13.90 15.20 23.73
N SER A 274 12.89 15.81 24.33
CA SER A 274 11.83 16.51 23.60
C SER A 274 12.25 17.92 23.19
N ILE A 275 11.45 18.56 22.33
CA ILE A 275 11.67 19.96 21.92
C ILE A 275 11.63 20.91 23.14
N PRO A 276 10.64 20.84 24.05
CA PRO A 276 10.63 21.70 25.24
C PRO A 276 11.84 21.51 26.16
N VAL A 277 12.28 20.26 26.35
CA VAL A 277 13.48 19.96 27.15
C VAL A 277 14.73 20.54 26.50
N ALA A 278 14.87 20.43 25.18
CA ALA A 278 15.99 21.03 24.45
C ALA A 278 16.01 22.56 24.59
N GLN A 279 14.84 23.22 24.53
CA GLN A 279 14.73 24.67 24.78
C GLN A 279 15.18 25.05 26.19
N VAL A 280 14.76 24.30 27.22
CA VAL A 280 15.23 24.52 28.60
C VAL A 280 16.76 24.45 28.70
N LEU A 281 17.36 23.41 28.12
CA LEU A 281 18.81 23.20 28.20
C LEU A 281 19.61 24.26 27.42
N ILE A 282 19.13 24.68 26.24
CA ILE A 282 19.77 25.75 25.44
C ILE A 282 19.62 27.11 26.12
N ALA A 283 18.41 27.45 26.59
CA ALA A 283 18.13 28.71 27.27
C ALA A 283 18.99 28.88 28.54
N ALA A 284 19.22 27.78 29.26
CA ALA A 284 20.08 27.77 30.45
C ALA A 284 21.59 27.70 30.13
N GLY A 285 21.98 27.63 28.85
CA GLY A 285 23.38 27.48 28.42
C GLY A 285 24.00 26.13 28.79
N ALA A 286 23.19 25.11 29.06
CA ALA A 286 23.66 23.79 29.46
C ALA A 286 24.18 22.96 28.28
N ILE A 287 23.65 23.21 27.08
CA ILE A 287 24.02 22.62 25.78
C ILE A 287 23.95 23.68 24.67
N GLU A 288 24.62 23.42 23.53
CA GLU A 288 24.50 24.21 22.30
C GLU A 288 23.57 23.52 21.28
N GLU A 289 22.99 24.29 20.35
CA GLU A 289 22.02 23.78 19.35
C GLU A 289 22.64 22.75 18.39
N ASP A 290 23.93 22.88 18.08
CA ASP A 290 24.67 21.97 17.19
C ASP A 290 24.87 20.55 17.77
N GLN A 291 24.71 20.41 19.09
CA GLN A 291 24.77 19.11 19.79
C GLN A 291 23.50 18.28 19.58
N LEU A 292 22.39 18.90 19.14
CA LEU A 292 21.13 18.23 18.89
C LEU A 292 21.16 17.49 17.54
N LYS A 293 20.84 16.19 17.55
CA LYS A 293 20.57 15.42 16.32
C LYS A 293 19.13 14.97 16.29
N SER A 294 18.48 14.98 15.13
CA SER A 294 17.14 14.41 14.99
C SER A 294 17.11 12.96 15.45
N TYR A 295 16.07 12.61 16.21
CA TYR A 295 15.85 11.27 16.73
C TYR A 295 14.54 10.71 16.18
N PHE A 296 14.61 9.50 15.62
CA PHE A 296 13.46 8.77 15.10
C PHE A 296 13.27 7.49 15.91
N THR A 297 12.10 7.33 16.52
CA THR A 297 11.74 6.13 17.33
C THR A 297 11.86 4.84 16.52
N ARG A 298 11.51 4.91 15.23
CA ARG A 298 11.61 3.83 14.27
C ARG A 298 11.87 4.42 12.89
N ASP A 299 13.00 4.06 12.30
CA ASP A 299 13.25 4.34 10.90
C ASP A 299 12.54 3.28 10.05
N TRP A 300 11.58 3.74 9.26
CA TRP A 300 10.92 2.91 8.26
C TRP A 300 11.72 3.05 6.97
N SER A 301 12.55 2.05 6.66
CA SER A 301 13.22 1.98 5.38
C SER A 301 12.18 1.85 4.27
N ALA A 302 11.94 2.93 3.54
CA ALA A 302 11.12 2.90 2.33
C ALA A 302 11.68 1.94 1.25
N SER A 303 12.98 1.60 1.35
CA SER A 303 13.70 0.74 0.40
C SER A 303 13.14 -0.68 0.32
N MET A 304 12.51 -1.22 1.38
CA MET A 304 12.07 -2.61 1.39
C MET A 304 10.94 -2.94 0.39
N TYR A 305 10.25 -1.91 -0.12
CA TYR A 305 9.23 -2.02 -1.16
C TYR A 305 9.54 -1.27 -2.46
N ASP A 306 10.51 -0.35 -2.44
CA ASP A 306 11.03 0.33 -3.63
C ASP A 306 12.03 -0.58 -4.39
N ASP A 307 12.80 -1.41 -3.67
CA ASP A 307 13.84 -2.26 -4.25
C ASP A 307 13.39 -3.68 -4.65
N ARG A 308 12.17 -4.11 -4.29
CA ARG A 308 11.66 -5.43 -4.70
C ARG A 308 11.10 -5.37 -6.12
N ARG A 309 11.98 -5.72 -7.08
CA ARG A 309 11.70 -5.88 -8.51
C ARG A 309 10.33 -6.52 -8.76
N HIS A 310 9.44 -5.72 -9.36
CA HIS A 310 8.10 -6.10 -9.76
C HIS A 310 8.13 -7.23 -10.81
N ILE A 311 7.41 -8.33 -10.59
CA ILE A 311 7.08 -9.31 -11.66
C ILE A 311 5.60 -9.13 -12.04
N PRO A 312 5.21 -8.40 -13.10
CA PRO A 312 3.82 -8.10 -13.40
C PRO A 312 3.36 -8.85 -14.66
N ILE A 313 2.84 -10.06 -14.50
CA ILE A 313 2.15 -10.80 -15.59
C ILE A 313 0.93 -10.00 -16.12
N HIS A 314 0.33 -9.16 -15.28
CA HIS A 314 -0.79 -8.29 -15.68
C HIS A 314 -0.34 -7.00 -16.40
N GLY A 315 0.88 -6.52 -16.13
CA GLY A 315 1.50 -5.40 -16.84
C GLY A 315 1.86 -5.78 -18.29
N PHE A 316 2.32 -7.01 -18.47
CA PHE A 316 2.64 -7.59 -19.78
C PHE A 316 1.46 -7.56 -20.77
N ILE A 317 0.27 -8.00 -20.35
CA ILE A 317 -0.93 -8.01 -21.23
C ILE A 317 -1.43 -6.59 -21.49
N LYS A 318 -1.44 -5.72 -20.48
CA LYS A 318 -1.97 -4.35 -20.57
C LYS A 318 -1.07 -3.43 -21.40
N HIS A 319 0.24 -3.48 -21.19
CA HIS A 319 1.22 -2.66 -21.93
C HIS A 319 1.55 -3.28 -23.29
N GLY A 320 1.53 -4.61 -23.41
CA GLY A 320 1.60 -5.30 -24.70
C GLY A 320 0.44 -4.92 -25.63
N ARG A 321 -0.81 -4.89 -25.12
CA ARG A 321 -1.98 -4.46 -25.92
C ARG A 321 -1.93 -2.98 -26.33
N LYS A 322 -1.42 -2.10 -25.47
CA LYS A 322 -1.27 -0.66 -25.78
C LYS A 322 -0.14 -0.41 -26.79
N ALA A 323 1.01 -1.07 -26.62
CA ALA A 323 2.09 -1.05 -27.60
C ALA A 323 1.60 -1.58 -28.96
N PHE A 324 0.82 -2.67 -28.95
CA PHE A 324 0.18 -3.24 -30.14
C PHE A 324 -0.75 -2.22 -30.84
N HIS A 325 -1.64 -1.56 -30.10
CA HIS A 325 -2.56 -0.58 -30.70
C HIS A 325 -1.80 0.61 -31.35
N SER A 326 -0.78 1.15 -30.67
CA SER A 326 -0.02 2.30 -31.17
C SER A 326 0.86 1.95 -32.39
N LEU A 327 1.41 0.74 -32.43
CA LEU A 327 2.21 0.25 -33.55
C LEU A 327 1.36 -0.15 -34.77
N PHE A 328 0.23 -0.82 -34.55
CA PHE A 328 -0.52 -1.47 -35.64
C PHE A 328 -1.74 -0.69 -36.14
N ILE A 329 -2.28 0.24 -35.36
CA ILE A 329 -3.45 1.03 -35.75
C ILE A 329 -3.06 2.48 -36.00
N ASP A 330 -2.32 3.09 -35.07
CA ASP A 330 -2.07 4.53 -35.12
C ASP A 330 -0.95 4.88 -36.12
N THR A 331 0.12 4.07 -36.17
CA THR A 331 1.27 4.32 -37.05
C THR A 331 0.95 4.13 -38.54
N PRO A 332 0.27 3.03 -38.99
CA PRO A 332 -0.08 2.85 -40.40
C PRO A 332 -1.15 3.85 -40.89
N LYS A 333 -2.07 4.25 -39.99
CA LYS A 333 -3.09 5.26 -40.28
C LYS A 333 -2.48 6.65 -40.44
N GLY A 334 -1.47 7.00 -39.62
CA GLY A 334 -0.69 8.23 -39.77
C GLY A 334 0.16 8.23 -41.05
N LEU A 335 0.81 7.10 -41.37
CA LEU A 335 1.66 6.97 -42.54
C LEU A 335 0.87 7.04 -43.87
N ARG A 336 -0.31 6.39 -43.96
CA ARG A 336 -1.20 6.53 -45.13
C ARG A 336 -1.66 7.97 -45.36
N LYS A 337 -1.88 8.73 -44.28
CA LYS A 337 -2.26 10.14 -44.35
C LYS A 337 -1.10 11.02 -44.81
N ALA A 338 0.12 10.71 -44.40
CA ALA A 338 1.34 11.38 -44.84
C ALA A 338 1.68 11.11 -46.33
N VAL A 339 1.50 9.87 -46.79
CA VAL A 339 1.71 9.47 -48.21
C VAL A 339 0.65 10.09 -49.14
N GLY A 340 -0.55 10.38 -48.65
CA GLY A 340 -1.60 11.07 -49.41
C GLY A 340 -1.48 12.60 -49.45
N SER A 341 -0.47 13.18 -48.80
CA SER A 341 -0.24 14.63 -48.77
C SER A 341 0.21 15.15 -50.14
N LYS A 342 -0.46 16.20 -50.65
CA LYS A 342 -0.10 16.87 -51.92
C LYS A 342 1.24 17.65 -51.85
N SER A 343 1.81 17.80 -50.66
CA SER A 343 3.06 18.51 -50.41
C SER A 343 4.10 17.57 -49.82
N LEU A 344 5.23 17.43 -50.52
CA LEU A 344 6.33 16.51 -50.19
C LEU A 344 6.98 16.84 -48.85
N THR A 345 7.15 18.13 -48.53
CA THR A 345 7.74 18.58 -47.25
C THR A 345 6.82 18.33 -46.08
N THR A 346 5.51 18.55 -46.26
CA THR A 346 4.49 18.33 -45.23
C THR A 346 4.26 16.84 -44.98
N GLY A 347 4.25 16.02 -46.04
CA GLY A 347 4.18 14.55 -45.93
C GLY A 347 5.41 13.94 -45.23
N THR A 348 6.60 14.50 -45.46
CA THR A 348 7.84 14.05 -44.80
C THR A 348 7.85 14.42 -43.31
N LEU A 349 7.44 15.64 -42.94
CA LEU A 349 7.39 16.10 -41.55
C LEU A 349 6.31 15.35 -40.74
N ASP A 350 5.09 15.25 -41.26
CA ASP A 350 3.98 14.58 -40.58
C ASP A 350 4.23 13.07 -40.42
N GLY A 351 4.83 12.44 -41.43
CA GLY A 351 5.22 11.03 -41.40
C GLY A 351 6.30 10.76 -40.34
N THR A 352 7.32 11.63 -40.28
CA THR A 352 8.43 11.50 -39.31
C THR A 352 7.95 11.76 -37.88
N GLU A 353 7.08 12.75 -37.67
CA GLU A 353 6.53 13.07 -36.35
C GLU A 353 5.57 11.99 -35.82
N CYS A 354 4.70 11.44 -36.67
CA CYS A 354 3.81 10.35 -36.29
C CYS A 354 4.60 9.08 -35.91
N ILE A 355 5.69 8.79 -36.62
CA ILE A 355 6.57 7.67 -36.32
C ILE A 355 7.35 7.92 -35.02
N ILE A 356 7.91 9.11 -34.79
CA ILE A 356 8.62 9.44 -33.53
C ILE A 356 7.67 9.31 -32.34
N LYS A 357 6.43 9.79 -32.45
CA LYS A 357 5.44 9.69 -31.37
C LYS A 357 4.94 8.25 -31.17
N GLY A 358 4.70 7.49 -32.24
CA GLY A 358 4.26 6.10 -32.18
C GLY A 358 5.35 5.17 -31.64
N VAL A 359 6.58 5.32 -32.13
CA VAL A 359 7.77 4.56 -31.71
C VAL A 359 8.22 4.97 -30.32
N GLY A 360 8.21 6.26 -29.96
CA GLY A 360 8.54 6.71 -28.61
C GLY A 360 7.58 6.16 -27.55
N LYS A 361 6.27 6.19 -27.83
CA LYS A 361 5.26 5.57 -26.94
C LYS A 361 5.38 4.06 -26.88
N SER A 362 5.65 3.40 -28.02
CA SER A 362 5.80 1.95 -28.07
C SER A 362 7.08 1.46 -27.40
N LEU A 363 8.24 2.09 -27.66
CA LEU A 363 9.51 1.79 -27.00
C LEU A 363 9.40 2.04 -25.50
N GLY A 364 8.73 3.11 -25.06
CA GLY A 364 8.44 3.32 -23.64
C GLY A 364 7.63 2.17 -23.03
N HIS A 365 6.61 1.65 -23.74
CA HIS A 365 5.81 0.53 -23.24
C HIS A 365 6.50 -0.85 -23.33
N VAL A 366 7.37 -1.07 -24.33
CA VAL A 366 8.19 -2.28 -24.47
C VAL A 366 9.35 -2.28 -23.46
N TYR A 367 10.02 -1.15 -23.26
CA TYR A 367 11.10 -0.97 -22.29
C TYR A 367 10.62 -1.20 -20.86
N VAL A 368 9.46 -0.62 -20.49
CA VAL A 368 8.80 -0.88 -19.21
C VAL A 368 8.35 -2.34 -19.08
N GLY A 369 7.97 -3.00 -20.18
CA GLY A 369 7.61 -4.42 -20.20
C GLY A 369 8.80 -5.38 -20.05
N CYS A 370 9.97 -5.05 -20.62
CA CYS A 370 11.17 -5.88 -20.59
C CYS A 370 11.98 -5.75 -19.29
N LEU A 371 11.99 -4.58 -18.65
CA LEU A 371 12.66 -4.38 -17.36
C LEU A 371 12.11 -5.29 -16.25
N SER A 372 10.83 -5.67 -16.32
CA SER A 372 10.17 -6.60 -15.41
C SER A 372 10.59 -8.08 -15.54
N PHE A 373 11.41 -8.43 -16.52
CA PHE A 373 11.85 -9.81 -16.80
C PHE A 373 13.35 -10.03 -16.52
N TYR A 374 14.11 -8.95 -16.25
CA TYR A 374 15.57 -8.98 -16.25
C TYR A 374 16.21 -9.59 -14.98
N GLY A 375 15.46 -9.74 -13.90
CA GLY A 375 15.98 -10.23 -12.61
C GLY A 375 16.11 -11.75 -12.49
N GLU A 376 15.31 -12.52 -13.21
CA GLU A 376 15.33 -13.99 -13.14
C GLU A 376 16.26 -14.62 -14.19
N ILE A 377 16.58 -13.88 -15.26
CA ILE A 377 17.56 -14.30 -16.26
C ILE A 377 18.99 -14.06 -15.79
N THR A 378 19.25 -13.06 -14.94
CA THR A 378 20.60 -12.78 -14.44
C THR A 378 21.09 -13.89 -13.49
N ASP A 379 20.21 -14.40 -12.63
CA ASP A 379 20.52 -15.55 -11.76
C ASP A 379 20.64 -16.88 -12.55
N ALA A 380 19.96 -17.00 -13.70
CA ALA A 380 20.12 -18.14 -14.60
C ALA A 380 21.37 -18.04 -15.51
N LEU A 381 21.91 -16.83 -15.71
CA LEU A 381 23.08 -16.55 -16.56
C LEU A 381 24.40 -16.50 -15.78
N GLU A 382 24.39 -16.26 -14.47
CA GLU A 382 25.61 -16.34 -13.65
C GLU A 382 26.12 -17.80 -13.45
N GLY A 383 25.34 -18.80 -13.89
CA GLY A 383 25.73 -20.21 -13.91
C GLY A 383 26.23 -20.76 -15.25
N LEU A 384 26.29 -19.98 -16.33
CA LEU A 384 26.64 -20.49 -17.67
C LEU A 384 27.50 -19.49 -18.47
N PRO A 385 28.83 -19.63 -18.45
CA PRO A 385 29.69 -18.91 -19.39
C PRO A 385 29.69 -19.61 -20.75
N GLU A 386 28.60 -19.54 -21.53
CA GLU A 386 28.62 -19.88 -22.97
C GLU A 386 27.38 -19.50 -23.83
N LEU A 387 26.37 -18.76 -23.33
CA LEU A 387 25.09 -18.63 -24.05
C LEU A 387 24.76 -17.23 -24.62
N TYR A 388 25.53 -16.77 -25.60
CA TYR A 388 25.00 -15.86 -26.64
C TYR A 388 24.94 -16.61 -27.98
N ASP A 389 23.83 -17.34 -28.15
CA ASP A 389 23.32 -17.91 -29.41
C ASP A 389 24.26 -18.84 -30.23
N PRO A 390 24.34 -20.15 -29.91
CA PRO A 390 24.98 -21.14 -30.80
C PRO A 390 24.16 -21.47 -32.07
N TYR A 391 23.06 -20.73 -32.36
CA TYR A 391 22.20 -20.95 -33.52
C TYR A 391 22.02 -19.69 -34.39
N SER A 392 22.98 -18.77 -34.32
CA SER A 392 23.12 -17.68 -35.29
C SER A 392 23.62 -18.24 -36.63
N ASP A 393 22.76 -18.96 -37.36
CA ASP A 393 22.84 -18.90 -38.82
C ASP A 393 22.10 -17.65 -39.26
N SER A 394 22.91 -16.74 -39.79
CA SER A 394 22.51 -15.45 -40.31
C SER A 394 21.40 -15.57 -41.35
N ASP A 395 20.22 -15.02 -41.07
CA ASP A 395 19.25 -14.65 -42.10
C ASP A 395 19.82 -13.45 -42.88
N LYS A 396 20.82 -13.70 -43.73
CA LYS A 396 21.37 -12.71 -44.67
C LYS A 396 20.35 -12.50 -45.78
N ARG A 397 19.33 -11.68 -45.51
CA ARG A 397 18.43 -11.17 -46.55
C ARG A 397 19.15 -10.08 -47.34
N GLU A 398 19.00 -10.07 -48.66
CA GLU A 398 19.57 -9.03 -49.51
C GLU A 398 19.06 -7.65 -49.09
N ARG A 399 19.98 -6.67 -49.01
CA ARG A 399 19.64 -5.31 -48.58
C ARG A 399 18.84 -4.63 -49.70
N PRO A 400 17.67 -4.05 -49.42
CA PRO A 400 16.90 -3.34 -50.43
C PRO A 400 17.64 -2.08 -50.90
N ARG A 401 17.61 -1.81 -52.20
CA ARG A 401 18.16 -0.58 -52.80
C ARG A 401 17.17 0.56 -52.59
N ILE A 402 17.62 1.64 -51.94
CA ILE A 402 16.79 2.81 -51.60
C ILE A 402 17.21 3.97 -52.49
N GLU A 403 16.28 4.48 -53.29
CA GLU A 403 16.55 5.52 -54.31
C GLU A 403 15.84 6.84 -54.01
N ASP A 404 14.74 6.78 -53.24
CA ASP A 404 13.87 7.90 -52.89
C ASP A 404 13.12 7.62 -51.56
N PHE A 405 12.34 8.59 -51.10
CA PHE A 405 11.57 8.42 -49.85
C PHE A 405 10.55 7.26 -49.92
N ASN A 406 9.90 7.05 -51.07
CA ASN A 406 8.87 6.00 -51.24
C ASN A 406 9.45 4.58 -51.17
N SER A 407 10.61 4.35 -51.80
CA SER A 407 11.35 3.09 -51.70
C SER A 407 11.89 2.86 -50.28
N GLY A 408 12.32 3.93 -49.59
CA GLY A 408 12.68 3.92 -48.17
C GLY A 408 11.52 3.52 -47.25
N ALA A 409 10.33 4.08 -47.47
CA ALA A 409 9.12 3.76 -46.72
C ALA A 409 8.64 2.32 -46.95
N LYS A 410 8.70 1.82 -48.19
CA LYS A 410 8.35 0.43 -48.53
C LYS A 410 9.30 -0.59 -47.91
N ALA A 411 10.61 -0.29 -47.88
CA ALA A 411 11.61 -1.12 -47.21
C ALA A 411 11.43 -1.13 -45.67
N ALA A 412 11.02 0.00 -45.10
CA ALA A 412 10.73 0.12 -43.68
C ALA A 412 9.53 -0.75 -43.26
N GLU A 413 8.43 -0.74 -44.03
CA GLU A 413 7.27 -1.61 -43.80
C GLU A 413 7.65 -3.10 -43.83
N LEU A 414 8.44 -3.52 -44.84
CA LEU A 414 8.92 -4.91 -44.97
C LEU A 414 9.81 -5.32 -43.79
N SER A 415 10.67 -4.44 -43.28
CA SER A 415 11.54 -4.74 -42.14
C SER A 415 10.78 -4.99 -40.84
N ILE A 416 9.66 -4.29 -40.62
CA ILE A 416 8.75 -4.51 -39.47
C ILE A 416 8.04 -5.86 -39.62
N TRP A 417 7.48 -6.14 -40.80
CA TRP A 417 6.81 -7.41 -41.06
C TRP A 417 7.75 -8.61 -40.87
N HIS A 418 8.99 -8.49 -41.34
CA HIS A 418 10.01 -9.52 -41.22
C HIS A 418 10.43 -9.75 -39.77
N GLY A 419 10.73 -8.70 -39.00
CA GLY A 419 11.08 -8.82 -37.58
C GLY A 419 9.99 -9.50 -36.75
N PHE A 420 8.72 -9.29 -37.10
CA PHE A 420 7.59 -9.94 -36.43
C PHE A 420 7.38 -11.40 -36.87
N LYS A 421 7.43 -11.66 -38.18
CA LYS A 421 7.37 -13.02 -38.72
C LYS A 421 8.46 -13.88 -38.10
N ASP A 422 9.68 -13.36 -37.98
CA ASP A 422 10.82 -14.12 -37.45
C ASP A 422 10.73 -14.33 -35.94
N GLY A 423 10.17 -13.36 -35.19
CA GLY A 423 9.89 -13.51 -33.76
C GLY A 423 8.83 -14.58 -33.47
N VAL A 424 7.74 -14.62 -34.25
CA VAL A 424 6.65 -15.59 -34.06
C VAL A 424 7.01 -16.97 -34.61
N THR A 425 7.59 -17.05 -35.80
CA THR A 425 7.98 -18.35 -36.38
C THR A 425 9.10 -19.02 -35.58
N GLY A 426 9.95 -18.21 -34.91
CA GLY A 426 10.98 -18.67 -33.99
C GLY A 426 10.48 -19.55 -32.84
N LEU A 427 9.22 -19.39 -32.42
CA LEU A 427 8.58 -20.24 -31.40
C LEU A 427 8.47 -21.71 -31.80
N VAL A 428 8.43 -21.99 -33.10
CA VAL A 428 8.26 -23.34 -33.63
C VAL A 428 9.57 -23.81 -34.27
N THR A 429 10.25 -22.96 -35.02
CA THR A 429 11.46 -23.34 -35.75
C THR A 429 12.66 -23.56 -34.84
N LYS A 430 12.81 -22.81 -33.73
CA LYS A 430 13.95 -22.98 -32.81
C LYS A 430 13.87 -24.25 -31.97
N PRO A 431 12.73 -24.63 -31.36
CA PRO A 431 12.60 -25.94 -30.72
C PRO A 431 12.79 -27.09 -31.71
N GLN A 432 12.24 -26.99 -32.93
CA GLN A 432 12.40 -28.03 -33.95
C GLN A 432 13.86 -28.17 -34.42
N THR A 433 14.58 -27.06 -34.58
CA THR A 433 15.99 -27.06 -35.00
C THR A 433 16.91 -27.56 -33.89
N GLY A 434 16.67 -27.13 -32.64
CA GLY A 434 17.38 -27.63 -31.47
C GLY A 434 17.13 -29.12 -31.25
N TYR A 435 15.90 -29.59 -31.46
CA TYR A 435 15.56 -31.01 -31.37
C TYR A 435 16.23 -31.86 -32.45
N LYS A 436 16.30 -31.38 -33.70
CA LYS A 436 17.01 -32.06 -34.80
C LYS A 436 18.52 -32.16 -34.56
N ARG A 437 19.13 -31.22 -33.83
CA ARG A 437 20.58 -31.18 -33.58
C ARG A 437 21.01 -31.94 -32.32
N HIS A 438 20.24 -31.88 -31.23
CA HIS A 438 20.62 -32.50 -29.93
C HIS A 438 19.47 -33.22 -29.21
N GLY A 439 18.45 -33.69 -29.95
CA GLY A 439 17.32 -34.42 -29.37
C GLY A 439 16.52 -33.60 -28.37
N PHE A 440 15.90 -34.27 -27.39
CA PHE A 440 14.97 -33.63 -26.45
C PHE A 440 15.56 -32.41 -25.70
N LEU A 441 16.81 -32.52 -25.23
CA LEU A 441 17.52 -31.44 -24.52
C LEU A 441 17.76 -30.22 -25.42
N GLY A 442 18.12 -30.45 -26.69
CA GLY A 442 18.24 -29.37 -27.67
C GLY A 442 16.91 -28.69 -27.99
N GLY A 443 15.80 -29.45 -28.01
CA GLY A 443 14.46 -28.90 -28.21
C GLY A 443 14.02 -27.98 -27.08
N ALA A 444 14.28 -28.36 -25.83
CA ALA A 444 13.98 -27.55 -24.64
C ALA A 444 14.82 -26.26 -24.60
N ALA A 445 16.12 -26.35 -24.91
CA ALA A 445 16.98 -25.17 -25.03
C ALA A 445 16.52 -24.23 -26.16
N GLY A 446 16.10 -24.80 -27.30
CA GLY A 446 15.53 -24.05 -28.41
C GLY A 446 14.23 -23.31 -28.06
N ALA A 447 13.38 -23.90 -27.21
CA ALA A 447 12.17 -23.27 -26.68
C ALA A 447 12.47 -22.13 -25.72
N ALA A 448 13.42 -22.31 -24.80
CA ALA A 448 13.88 -21.26 -23.91
C ALA A 448 14.48 -20.07 -24.68
N ALA A 449 15.29 -20.34 -25.71
CA ALA A 449 15.88 -19.32 -26.58
C ALA A 449 14.86 -18.63 -27.53
N ALA A 450 13.71 -19.24 -27.80
CA ALA A 450 12.67 -18.66 -28.65
C ALA A 450 11.90 -17.52 -27.94
N ILE A 451 11.71 -17.65 -26.61
CA ILE A 451 10.89 -16.73 -25.82
C ILE A 451 11.40 -15.28 -25.87
N PRO A 452 12.70 -14.98 -25.68
CA PRO A 452 13.22 -13.62 -25.84
C PRO A 452 13.11 -13.08 -27.27
N ASN A 453 13.23 -13.96 -28.27
CA ASN A 453 13.25 -13.57 -29.69
C ASN A 453 11.89 -13.09 -30.22
N ILE A 454 10.79 -13.51 -29.59
CA ILE A 454 9.44 -12.98 -29.85
C ILE A 454 9.38 -11.46 -29.60
N PHE A 455 10.22 -10.94 -28.72
CA PHE A 455 10.23 -9.52 -28.35
C PHE A 455 11.40 -8.76 -28.97
N ILE A 456 12.57 -9.40 -29.05
CA ILE A 456 13.79 -8.77 -29.59
C ILE A 456 13.70 -8.60 -31.12
N LYS A 457 13.21 -9.61 -31.87
CA LYS A 457 13.17 -9.53 -33.34
C LYS A 457 12.20 -8.46 -33.87
N PRO A 458 11.00 -8.26 -33.28
CA PRO A 458 10.15 -7.12 -33.63
C PRO A 458 10.78 -5.76 -33.30
N ALA A 459 11.47 -5.65 -32.17
CA ALA A 459 12.16 -4.41 -31.79
C ALA A 459 13.29 -4.07 -32.79
N VAL A 460 14.09 -5.05 -33.19
CA VAL A 460 15.14 -4.90 -34.21
C VAL A 460 14.56 -4.53 -35.58
N GLY A 461 13.45 -5.17 -36.00
CA GLY A 461 12.75 -4.80 -37.24
C GLY A 461 12.22 -3.37 -37.23
N THR A 462 11.71 -2.91 -36.08
CA THR A 462 11.23 -1.53 -35.89
C THR A 462 12.37 -0.52 -35.92
N LEU A 463 13.51 -0.80 -35.29
CA LEU A 463 14.69 0.07 -35.35
C LEU A 463 15.32 0.09 -36.76
N ALA A 464 15.30 -1.03 -37.47
CA ALA A 464 15.72 -1.09 -38.86
C ALA A 464 14.83 -0.22 -39.77
N SER A 465 13.52 -0.14 -39.47
CA SER A 465 12.58 0.70 -40.23
C SER A 465 12.93 2.18 -40.18
N LEU A 466 13.36 2.69 -39.00
CA LEU A 466 13.86 4.07 -38.84
C LEU A 466 15.12 4.30 -39.67
N THR A 467 15.99 3.29 -39.74
CA THR A 467 17.22 3.35 -40.53
C THR A 467 16.93 3.43 -42.03
N TRP A 468 15.96 2.66 -42.53
CA TRP A 468 15.60 2.65 -43.96
C TRP A 468 14.83 3.89 -44.38
N LEU A 469 13.94 4.42 -43.53
CA LEU A 469 13.28 5.71 -43.73
C LEU A 469 14.29 6.86 -43.72
N GLY A 470 15.19 6.89 -42.73
CA GLY A 470 16.25 7.89 -42.66
C GLY A 470 17.16 7.86 -43.90
N ARG A 471 17.43 6.67 -44.45
CA ARG A 471 18.15 6.52 -45.73
C ARG A 471 17.34 6.99 -46.94
N GLY A 472 16.03 6.81 -46.96
CA GLY A 472 15.13 7.35 -47.99
C GLY A 472 15.10 8.88 -47.95
N VAL A 473 14.95 9.47 -46.76
CA VAL A 473 15.05 10.93 -46.55
C VAL A 473 16.43 11.44 -46.94
N TYR A 474 17.51 10.72 -46.61
CA TYR A 474 18.87 11.09 -47.00
C TYR A 474 19.09 11.00 -48.52
N ALA A 475 18.55 9.98 -49.19
CA ALA A 475 18.62 9.85 -50.64
C ALA A 475 17.82 10.97 -51.35
N GLU A 476 16.63 11.29 -50.84
CA GLU A 476 15.77 12.40 -51.30
C GLU A 476 16.45 13.77 -51.09
N THR A 477 16.99 14.02 -49.89
CA THR A 477 17.70 15.25 -49.55
C THR A 477 19.03 15.38 -50.29
N LYS A 478 19.73 14.28 -50.62
CA LYS A 478 20.91 14.32 -51.50
C LYS A 478 20.54 14.61 -52.97
N ASN A 479 19.39 14.13 -53.43
CA ASN A 479 18.84 14.49 -54.74
C ASN A 479 18.36 15.96 -54.78
N LEU A 480 17.93 16.52 -53.64
CA LEU A 480 17.52 17.91 -53.46
C LEU A 480 18.68 18.89 -53.16
N SER A 481 19.72 18.49 -52.41
CA SER A 481 20.93 19.29 -52.12
C SER A 481 21.83 19.43 -53.33
N ARG A 482 21.78 18.51 -54.30
CA ARG A 482 22.31 18.78 -55.66
C ARG A 482 21.61 19.97 -56.36
N ARG A 483 20.50 20.49 -55.81
CA ARG A 483 19.76 21.64 -56.33
C ARG A 483 19.79 22.90 -55.45
N LYS A 484 20.31 22.89 -54.21
CA LYS A 484 20.30 24.08 -53.33
C LYS A 484 21.25 23.91 -52.13
N ASP A 485 22.43 24.52 -52.21
CA ASP A 485 23.27 24.88 -51.06
C ASP A 485 23.22 26.41 -50.94
N ASP A 486 22.63 26.95 -49.87
CA ASP A 486 23.06 28.19 -49.20
C ASP A 486 22.26 28.49 -47.91
N ASN A 487 22.99 28.98 -46.89
CA ASN A 487 22.62 29.78 -45.71
C ASN A 487 22.10 29.18 -44.37
N SER A 488 23.04 29.07 -43.41
CA SER A 488 23.18 29.75 -42.09
C SER A 488 22.13 29.75 -40.95
N ASN A 489 22.56 29.16 -39.80
CA ASN A 489 22.75 29.66 -38.40
C ASN A 489 21.65 29.98 -37.33
N ASN A 490 21.98 29.55 -36.08
CA ASN A 490 21.77 30.11 -34.70
C ASN A 490 20.39 29.91 -33.98
N HIS A 491 20.17 29.90 -32.63
CA HIS A 491 20.87 30.22 -31.35
C HIS A 491 20.01 29.74 -30.11
N LEU A 492 20.55 29.71 -28.84
CA LEU A 492 20.06 30.37 -27.58
C LEU A 492 20.31 29.67 -26.20
N THR A 493 20.54 30.53 -25.18
CA THR A 493 20.79 30.39 -23.71
C THR A 493 19.50 30.51 -22.86
N VAL A 494 19.46 30.20 -21.53
CA VAL A 494 18.75 30.96 -20.44
C VAL A 494 18.72 30.32 -18.99
N LEU A 495 19.08 31.16 -17.96
CA LEU A 495 18.60 31.48 -16.56
C LEU A 495 18.56 30.59 -15.28
N HIS A 496 18.69 31.33 -14.15
CA HIS A 496 18.76 31.09 -12.68
C HIS A 496 17.40 31.04 -11.91
N SER A 497 17.42 30.72 -10.61
CA SER A 497 16.32 30.90 -9.61
C SER A 497 16.79 31.42 -8.21
N PRO A 498 15.91 32.00 -7.35
CA PRO A 498 16.29 32.82 -6.17
C PRO A 498 16.08 32.17 -4.77
N ARG A 499 16.77 32.70 -3.74
CA ARG A 499 16.72 32.33 -2.29
C ARG A 499 15.99 33.38 -1.43
N TYR A 500 15.32 32.93 -0.35
CA TYR A 500 14.58 33.72 0.66
C TYR A 500 15.45 34.09 1.89
N LYS A 501 15.26 35.29 2.46
CA LYS A 501 16.00 35.88 3.60
C LYS A 501 15.06 36.11 4.81
N ARG A 502 15.62 36.03 6.02
CA ARG A 502 14.96 36.29 7.32
C ARG A 502 15.28 37.71 7.85
N SER A 503 14.35 38.33 8.58
CA SER A 503 14.38 39.73 9.07
C SER A 503 15.10 39.89 10.41
N SER A 504 15.75 41.05 10.60
CA SER A 504 16.69 41.41 11.67
C SER A 504 16.09 42.33 12.75
N SER A 505 14.87 42.06 13.22
CA SER A 505 14.13 42.97 14.13
C SER A 505 13.66 42.36 15.46
N GLU A 506 14.04 41.12 15.79
CA GLU A 506 13.66 40.47 17.06
C GLU A 506 14.84 40.29 18.04
N SER A 507 16.03 40.82 17.71
CA SER A 507 17.26 40.64 18.51
C SER A 507 17.50 41.68 19.60
N ARG A 508 16.47 42.43 20.04
CA ARG A 508 16.64 43.52 21.02
C ARG A 508 15.50 43.63 22.04
N ILE A 509 15.28 42.58 22.82
CA ILE A 509 14.81 42.67 24.21
C ILE A 509 15.37 41.45 24.97
N MET A 510 16.61 41.53 25.43
CA MET A 510 17.17 40.57 26.38
C MET A 510 17.93 41.36 27.44
N ASP A 511 17.22 41.71 28.52
CA ASP A 511 17.84 42.24 29.73
C ASP A 511 18.55 41.11 30.49
N GLU A 512 19.67 41.48 31.09
CA GLU A 512 20.79 40.66 31.54
C GLU A 512 20.63 40.08 32.96
N ASP A 513 19.39 39.89 33.47
CA ASP A 513 19.17 39.52 34.89
C ASP A 513 18.01 38.54 35.14
N THR A 514 17.69 37.68 34.17
CA THR A 514 16.79 36.53 34.41
C THR A 514 17.61 35.28 34.65
N SER A 515 17.40 34.64 35.80
CA SER A 515 18.03 33.35 36.12
C SER A 515 17.81 32.32 34.99
N PRO A 516 18.73 31.37 34.75
CA PRO A 516 18.62 30.36 33.70
C PRO A 516 17.24 29.66 33.65
N GLU A 517 16.62 29.48 34.81
CA GLU A 517 15.29 28.88 34.98
C GLU A 517 14.15 29.76 34.48
N ASN A 518 14.25 31.08 34.66
CA ASN A 518 13.25 32.04 34.20
C ASN A 518 13.29 32.19 32.67
N ARG A 519 14.48 32.11 32.06
CA ARG A 519 14.65 32.09 30.61
C ARG A 519 14.12 30.78 30.02
N ALA A 520 14.41 29.66 30.67
CA ALA A 520 13.89 28.34 30.30
C ALA A 520 12.35 28.27 30.37
N LEU A 521 11.73 28.88 31.38
CA LEU A 521 10.26 29.02 31.49
C LEU A 521 9.68 29.80 30.30
N LEU A 522 10.26 30.96 29.97
CA LEU A 522 9.79 31.84 28.90
C LEU A 522 9.87 31.19 27.52
N GLU A 523 10.93 30.44 27.24
CA GLU A 523 11.17 29.86 25.91
C GLU A 523 10.50 28.49 25.71
N SER A 524 10.31 27.70 26.77
CA SER A 524 9.71 26.35 26.67
C SER A 524 8.21 26.29 27.00
N GLY A 525 7.69 27.28 27.73
CA GLY A 525 6.33 27.28 28.27
C GLY A 525 6.09 26.28 29.42
N LEU A 526 7.15 25.63 29.94
CA LEU A 526 7.08 24.68 31.04
C LEU A 526 7.13 25.39 32.40
N SER A 527 6.44 24.84 33.41
CA SER A 527 6.50 25.39 34.78
C SER A 527 7.93 25.42 35.32
N ILE A 528 8.23 26.41 36.17
CA ILE A 528 9.58 26.61 36.72
C ILE A 528 10.10 25.41 37.51
N ASP A 529 9.22 24.65 38.16
CA ASP A 529 9.59 23.44 38.90
C ASP A 529 10.05 22.31 37.97
N ILE A 530 9.39 22.18 36.81
CA ILE A 530 9.79 21.24 35.76
C ILE A 530 11.14 21.66 35.16
N CYS A 531 11.33 22.95 34.87
CA CYS A 531 12.61 23.47 34.37
C CYS A 531 13.77 23.16 35.33
N LYS A 532 13.58 23.44 36.64
CA LYS A 532 14.59 23.13 37.68
C LYS A 532 14.91 21.64 37.75
N LYS A 533 13.89 20.79 37.70
CA LYS A 533 14.07 19.33 37.70
C LYS A 533 14.91 18.87 36.51
N ILE A 534 14.56 19.33 35.30
CA ILE A 534 15.30 19.00 34.06
C ILE A 534 16.77 19.41 34.18
N LEU A 535 17.05 20.65 34.60
CA LEU A 535 18.42 21.16 34.71
C LEU A 535 19.25 20.40 35.74
N ASN A 536 18.68 20.12 36.92
CA ASN A 536 19.36 19.36 37.96
C ASN A 536 19.68 17.92 37.52
N GLU A 537 18.72 17.26 36.86
CA GLU A 537 18.91 15.89 36.36
C GLU A 537 19.96 15.85 35.24
N PHE A 538 19.93 16.81 34.32
CA PHE A 538 20.93 16.93 33.26
C PHE A 538 22.34 17.19 33.82
N GLU A 539 22.49 18.10 34.80
CA GLU A 539 23.79 18.38 35.42
C GLU A 539 24.38 17.14 36.13
N GLN A 540 23.55 16.31 36.78
CA GLN A 540 24.01 15.04 37.34
C GLN A 540 24.57 14.10 36.25
N ILE A 541 23.87 13.98 35.12
CA ILE A 541 24.30 13.14 33.99
C ILE A 541 25.59 13.68 33.36
N LYS A 542 25.68 15.00 33.16
CA LYS A 542 26.87 15.69 32.65
C LYS A 542 28.10 15.46 33.54
N ASN A 543 27.92 15.56 34.86
CA ASN A 543 28.99 15.28 35.83
C ASN A 543 29.42 13.80 35.83
N GLN A 544 28.48 12.86 35.67
CA GLN A 544 28.81 11.44 35.51
C GLN A 544 29.58 11.16 34.22
N TYR A 545 29.22 11.82 33.12
CA TYR A 545 29.94 11.72 31.85
C TYR A 545 31.38 12.25 31.96
N ASN A 546 31.54 13.44 32.54
CA ASN A 546 32.85 14.07 32.73
C ASN A 546 33.77 13.25 33.65
N SER A 547 33.22 12.63 34.71
CA SER A 547 34.01 11.76 35.62
C SER A 547 34.48 10.46 34.94
N LYS A 548 33.66 9.84 34.08
CA LYS A 548 34.06 8.66 33.28
C LYS A 548 35.14 8.98 32.25
N ASN A 549 35.07 10.16 31.61
CA ASN A 549 36.06 10.56 30.61
C ASN A 549 37.40 11.01 31.21
N SER A 550 37.40 11.60 32.41
CA SER A 550 38.63 11.96 33.14
C SER A 550 39.35 10.75 33.75
N SER A 551 38.63 9.69 34.12
CA SER A 551 39.24 8.44 34.62
C SER A 551 39.78 7.53 33.50
N SER A 552 39.21 7.58 32.29
CA SER A 552 39.75 6.88 31.11
C SER A 552 41.06 7.49 30.59
N THR A 553 41.21 8.81 30.68
CA THR A 553 42.46 9.53 30.34
C THR A 553 43.59 9.21 31.31
N ASN A 554 43.31 9.16 32.62
CA ASN A 554 44.30 8.77 33.65
C ASN A 554 44.80 7.31 33.51
N ASN A 555 43.94 6.38 33.11
CA ASN A 555 44.34 4.99 32.87
C ASN A 555 45.23 4.84 31.62
N ASN A 556 45.04 5.67 30.60
CA ASN A 556 45.88 5.69 29.40
C ASN A 556 47.27 6.29 29.66
N GLU A 557 47.39 7.27 30.54
CA GLU A 557 48.69 7.81 30.98
C GLU A 557 49.48 6.80 31.84
N ASN A 558 48.81 6.10 32.75
CA ASN A 558 49.45 5.05 33.56
C ASN A 558 49.91 3.83 32.73
N SER A 559 49.17 3.47 31.66
CA SER A 559 49.56 2.42 30.69
C SER A 559 50.78 2.83 29.85
N LYS A 560 50.87 4.11 29.44
CA LYS A 560 52.07 4.64 28.75
C LYS A 560 53.30 4.70 29.67
N ARG A 561 53.11 4.98 30.97
CA ARG A 561 54.20 5.02 31.96
C ARG A 561 54.76 3.62 32.26
N THR A 562 53.91 2.59 32.35
CA THR A 562 54.33 1.20 32.57
C THR A 562 55.05 0.58 31.36
N LYS A 563 54.67 0.93 30.12
CA LYS A 563 55.37 0.48 28.89
C LYS A 563 56.81 1.03 28.78
N LYS A 564 57.08 2.26 29.23
CA LYS A 564 58.44 2.84 29.26
C LYS A 564 59.39 2.10 30.23
N THR A 565 58.88 1.58 31.35
CA THR A 565 59.67 0.77 32.31
C THR A 565 59.96 -0.65 31.84
N LYS A 566 59.06 -1.27 31.05
CA LYS A 566 59.31 -2.62 30.49
C LYS A 566 60.32 -2.60 29.34
N SER A 567 60.33 -1.57 28.49
CA SER A 567 61.28 -1.45 27.38
C SER A 567 62.76 -1.36 27.83
N LYS A 568 63.05 -0.75 28.99
CA LYS A 568 64.41 -0.73 29.55
C LYS A 568 64.90 -2.06 30.12
N LYS A 569 64.00 -3.00 30.49
CA LYS A 569 64.38 -4.33 31.00
C LYS A 569 64.54 -5.37 29.87
N THR A 570 63.89 -5.18 28.72
CA THR A 570 63.96 -6.15 27.60
C THR A 570 65.25 -6.02 26.78
N LEU A 571 65.79 -4.80 26.62
CA LEU A 571 67.06 -4.56 25.90
C LEU A 571 68.30 -5.19 26.56
N GLN A 572 68.20 -5.64 27.82
CA GLN A 572 69.28 -6.32 28.52
C GLN A 572 69.20 -7.86 28.41
N ARG A 573 68.10 -8.42 27.89
CA ARG A 573 67.86 -9.88 27.83
C ARG A 573 67.94 -10.50 26.45
N GLU A 574 67.95 -9.71 25.37
CA GLU A 574 67.97 -10.23 23.98
C GLU A 574 69.38 -10.55 23.42
N ARG A 575 70.43 -10.53 24.25
CA ARG A 575 71.77 -11.02 23.85
C ARG A 575 72.02 -12.51 24.13
N SER A 576 71.03 -13.23 24.65
CA SER A 576 71.19 -14.65 24.98
C SER A 576 70.06 -15.47 24.36
N HIS A 577 70.46 -16.31 23.41
CA HIS A 577 69.79 -17.54 22.94
C HIS A 577 69.01 -17.46 21.63
N SER A 578 69.76 -17.72 20.55
CA SER A 578 69.33 -18.40 19.33
C SER A 578 69.32 -19.92 19.54
N ALA A 579 68.20 -20.60 19.32
CA ALA A 579 68.13 -21.97 18.79
C ALA A 579 66.67 -22.36 18.47
N SER A 580 66.50 -22.89 17.26
CA SER A 580 65.31 -23.45 16.58
C SER A 580 64.84 -24.80 17.20
N PRO A 581 63.91 -25.60 16.62
CA PRO A 581 62.74 -25.33 15.76
C PRO A 581 61.42 -25.96 16.30
N TYR A 582 60.27 -25.47 15.84
CA TYR A 582 59.31 -26.19 14.97
C TYR A 582 58.20 -25.23 14.52
#